data_AF-A0A087N8Y1-F1
#
_entry.id   AF-A0A087N8Y1-F1
#
_cell.length_a   1.000
_cell.length_b   1.000
_cell.length_c   1.000
_cell.angle_alpha   90.00
_cell.angle_beta   90.00
_cell.angle_gamma   90.00
#
_symmetry.space_group_name_H-M   'P 1'
#
loop_
_entity.id
_entity.type
_entity.pdbx_description
1 polymer ?
#
loop_
_entity_poly.entity_id
_entity_poly.type
_entity_poly.pdbx_seq_one_letter_code
_entity_poly.pdbx_strand_id
1 'polypeptide(L)'
;MRDAFARLYADGRAYASAEADKQKLRLSIVGVGIRNAAVLGIVALMLAFASIVALLVGLVVALSRHLDPLWATLIVTGGGLLVTILLLLMAKGCITRMKKAITP
;
A
#
# COMPACT_ATOMS: atom_id res chain seq x y z
N MET A 1 41.91 -40.55 -14.80
CA MET A 1 41.84 -39.62 -13.64
C MET A 1 41.33 -38.23 -14.03
N ARG A 2 41.85 -37.60 -15.10
CA ARG A 2 41.44 -36.24 -15.51
C ARG A 2 39.98 -36.11 -15.97
N ASP A 3 39.42 -37.14 -16.60
CA ASP A 3 38.04 -37.13 -17.11
C ASP A 3 36.97 -37.24 -16.00
N ALA A 4 37.33 -37.83 -14.85
CA ALA A 4 36.44 -37.92 -13.70
C ALA A 4 36.24 -36.54 -13.06
N PHE A 5 37.31 -35.75 -12.92
CA PHE A 5 37.23 -34.37 -12.43
C PHE A 5 36.48 -33.46 -13.39
N ALA A 6 36.65 -33.64 -14.71
CA ALA A 6 35.90 -32.88 -15.72
C ALA A 6 34.39 -33.18 -15.64
N ARG A 7 34.00 -34.43 -15.39
CA ARG A 7 32.59 -34.82 -15.19
C ARG A 7 31.99 -34.29 -13.90
N LEU A 8 32.70 -34.35 -12.76
CA LEU A 8 32.21 -33.77 -11.51
C LEU A 8 32.04 -32.25 -11.59
N TYR A 9 32.94 -31.56 -12.32
CA TYR A 9 32.83 -30.12 -12.52
C TYR A 9 31.66 -29.75 -13.46
N ALA A 10 31.43 -30.54 -14.50
CA ALA A 10 30.27 -30.37 -15.38
C ALA A 10 28.94 -30.63 -14.66
N ASP A 11 28.86 -31.68 -13.84
CA ASP A 11 27.67 -31.99 -13.03
C ASP A 11 27.41 -30.94 -11.95
N GLY A 12 28.44 -30.46 -11.26
CA GLY A 12 28.32 -29.38 -10.27
C GLY A 12 27.84 -28.07 -10.90
N ARG A 13 28.27 -27.77 -12.14
CA ARG A 13 27.81 -26.59 -12.89
C ARG A 13 26.36 -26.73 -13.34
N ALA A 14 25.95 -27.91 -13.80
CA ALA A 14 24.58 -28.20 -14.20
C ALA A 14 23.61 -28.12 -13.00
N TYR A 15 24.05 -28.58 -11.83
CA TYR A 15 23.29 -28.47 -10.57
C TYR A 15 23.17 -27.01 -10.11
N ALA A 16 24.28 -26.24 -10.18
CA ALA A 16 24.27 -24.82 -9.84
C ALA A 16 23.36 -23.98 -10.77
N SER A 17 23.30 -24.31 -12.06
CA SER A 17 22.36 -23.65 -12.99
C SER A 17 20.90 -23.97 -12.66
N ALA A 18 20.61 -25.21 -12.23
CA ALA A 18 19.25 -25.61 -11.85
C ALA A 18 18.75 -24.91 -10.58
N GLU A 19 19.63 -24.67 -9.60
CA GLU A 19 19.30 -23.90 -8.39
C GLU A 19 19.04 -22.42 -8.69
N ALA A 20 19.85 -21.84 -9.59
CA ALA A 20 19.71 -20.45 -10.03
C ALA A 20 18.38 -20.22 -10.76
N ASP A 21 17.94 -21.16 -11.61
CA ASP A 21 16.67 -21.06 -12.30
C ASP A 21 15.47 -21.18 -11.34
N LYS A 22 15.56 -22.01 -10.28
CA LYS A 22 14.52 -22.06 -9.24
C LYS A 22 14.40 -20.75 -8.45
N GLN A 23 15.52 -20.09 -8.15
CA GLN A 23 15.51 -18.79 -7.46
C GLN A 23 15.02 -17.67 -8.36
N LYS A 24 15.36 -17.70 -9.65
CA LYS A 24 14.86 -16.76 -10.65
C LYS A 24 13.35 -16.84 -10.82
N LEU A 25 12.79 -18.05 -10.80
CA LEU A 25 11.34 -18.27 -10.83
C LEU A 25 10.65 -17.74 -9.55
N ARG A 26 11.20 -17.98 -8.36
CA ARG A 26 10.66 -17.43 -7.10
C ARG A 26 10.71 -15.89 -7.09
N LEU A 27 11.80 -15.30 -7.55
CA LEU A 27 11.96 -13.84 -7.67
C LEU A 27 10.98 -13.25 -8.69
N SER A 28 10.73 -13.94 -9.80
CA SER A 28 9.75 -13.50 -10.80
C SER A 28 8.32 -13.54 -10.25
N ILE A 29 7.93 -14.60 -9.54
CA ILE A 29 6.61 -14.73 -8.90
C ILE A 29 6.41 -13.65 -7.83
N VAL A 30 7.40 -13.43 -6.98
CA VAL A 30 7.36 -12.37 -5.95
C VAL A 30 7.31 -10.97 -6.61
N GLY A 31 8.08 -10.75 -7.67
CA GLY A 31 8.08 -9.49 -8.42
C GLY A 31 6.73 -9.17 -9.06
N VAL A 32 6.08 -10.17 -9.67
CA VAL A 32 4.71 -10.02 -10.21
C VAL A 32 3.71 -9.74 -9.10
N GLY A 33 3.84 -10.43 -7.96
CA GLY A 33 3.01 -10.19 -6.77
C GLY A 33 3.15 -8.76 -6.25
N ILE A 34 4.38 -8.26 -6.08
CA ILE A 34 4.65 -6.88 -5.64
C ILE A 34 4.09 -5.87 -6.65
N ARG A 35 4.30 -6.08 -7.95
CA ARG A 35 3.76 -5.19 -8.99
C ARG A 35 2.24 -5.14 -8.95
N ASN A 36 1.57 -6.29 -8.88
CA ASN A 36 0.11 -6.34 -8.82
C ASN A 36 -0.41 -5.71 -7.51
N ALA A 37 0.21 -5.99 -6.37
CA ALA A 37 -0.14 -5.36 -5.10
C ALA A 37 0.06 -3.84 -5.14
N ALA A 38 1.13 -3.35 -5.77
CA ALA A 38 1.38 -1.92 -5.94
C ALA A 38 0.33 -1.27 -6.84
N VAL A 39 0.02 -1.86 -8.00
CA VAL A 39 -0.99 -1.33 -8.93
C VAL A 39 -2.37 -1.31 -8.25
N LEU A 40 -2.78 -2.42 -7.63
CA LEU A 40 -4.06 -2.50 -6.91
C LEU A 40 -4.10 -1.51 -5.73
N GLY A 41 -3.00 -1.38 -4.99
CA GLY A 41 -2.88 -0.42 -3.89
C GLY A 41 -3.02 1.02 -4.35
N ILE A 42 -2.37 1.41 -5.46
CA ILE A 42 -2.48 2.75 -6.04
C ILE A 42 -3.90 3.01 -6.52
N VAL A 43 -4.50 2.08 -7.26
CA VAL A 43 -5.88 2.21 -7.75
C VAL A 43 -6.85 2.34 -6.59
N ALA A 44 -6.73 1.49 -5.56
CA ALA A 44 -7.56 1.56 -4.37
C ALA A 44 -7.40 2.89 -3.62
N LEU A 45 -6.18 3.40 -3.50
CA LEU A 45 -5.92 4.70 -2.86
C LEU A 45 -6.55 5.84 -3.64
N MET A 46 -6.42 5.87 -4.96
CA MET A 46 -7.06 6.89 -5.80
C MET A 46 -8.58 6.82 -5.70
N LEU A 47 -9.15 5.60 -5.69
CA LEU A 47 -10.59 5.40 -5.60
C LEU A 47 -11.13 5.80 -4.21
N ALA A 48 -10.40 5.49 -3.14
CA ALA A 48 -10.73 5.92 -1.79
C ALA A 48 -10.71 7.45 -1.69
N PHE A 49 -9.69 8.11 -2.24
CA PHE A 49 -9.61 9.57 -2.29
C PHE A 49 -10.78 10.18 -3.06
N ALA A 50 -11.06 9.68 -4.27
CA ALA A 50 -12.18 10.14 -5.08
C ALA A 50 -13.54 9.94 -4.38
N SER A 51 -13.72 8.82 -3.69
CA SER A 51 -14.93 8.52 -2.92
C SER A 51 -15.13 9.48 -1.75
N ILE A 52 -14.06 9.81 -1.01
CA ILE A 52 -14.11 10.81 0.08
C ILE A 52 -14.55 12.17 -0.48
N VAL A 53 -13.95 12.62 -1.58
CA VAL A 53 -14.33 13.89 -2.23
C VAL A 53 -15.79 13.85 -2.69
N ALA A 54 -16.23 12.77 -3.34
CA ALA A 54 -17.60 12.61 -3.80
C ALA A 54 -18.61 12.60 -2.63
N LEU A 55 -18.27 11.97 -1.50
CA LEU A 55 -19.08 12.01 -0.28
C LEU A 55 -19.19 13.43 0.30
N LEU A 56 -18.09 14.18 0.34
CA LEU A 56 -18.10 15.56 0.80
C LEU A 56 -18.97 16.44 -0.11
N VAL A 57 -18.82 16.32 -1.43
CA VAL A 57 -19.65 17.05 -2.40
C VAL A 57 -21.12 16.66 -2.27
N GLY A 58 -21.43 15.37 -2.16
CA GLY A 58 -22.78 14.87 -1.93
C GLY A 58 -23.40 15.40 -0.64
N LEU A 59 -22.62 15.50 0.43
CA LEU A 59 -23.05 16.06 1.72
C LEU A 59 -23.36 17.55 1.59
N VAL A 60 -22.54 18.33 0.86
CA VAL A 60 -22.83 19.74 0.58
C VAL A 60 -24.14 19.89 -0.18
N VAL A 61 -24.36 19.11 -1.24
CA VAL A 61 -25.59 19.17 -2.05
C VAL A 61 -26.82 18.73 -1.26
N ALA A 62 -26.69 17.75 -0.37
CA ALA A 62 -27.77 17.33 0.51
C ALA A 62 -28.14 18.44 1.50
N LEU A 63 -27.14 19.09 2.10
CA LEU A 63 -27.36 20.12 3.11
C LEU A 63 -27.83 21.44 2.50
N SER A 64 -27.44 21.75 1.26
CA SER A 64 -27.89 22.94 0.54
C SER A 64 -29.39 22.93 0.23
N ARG A 65 -30.08 21.78 0.36
CA ARG A 65 -31.55 21.72 0.26
C ARG A 65 -32.25 22.27 1.51
N HIS A 66 -31.54 22.45 2.62
CA HIS A 66 -32.10 22.88 3.90
C HIS A 66 -31.46 24.18 4.40
N LEU A 67 -30.23 24.48 3.98
CA LEU A 67 -29.46 25.64 4.38
C LEU A 67 -28.95 26.38 3.14
N ASP A 68 -28.69 27.68 3.29
CA ASP A 68 -28.02 28.45 2.25
C ASP A 68 -26.66 27.79 1.86
N PRO A 69 -26.31 27.75 0.56
CA PRO A 69 -25.15 27.01 0.06
C PRO A 69 -23.83 27.35 0.76
N LEU A 70 -23.66 28.61 1.18
CA LEU A 70 -22.47 29.07 1.88
C LEU A 70 -22.29 28.35 3.23
N TRP A 71 -23.36 28.23 4.01
CA TRP A 71 -23.33 27.56 5.31
C TRP A 71 -23.14 26.05 5.19
N ALA A 72 -23.72 25.44 4.14
CA ALA A 72 -23.52 24.02 3.85
C ALA A 72 -22.04 23.68 3.62
N THR A 73 -21.34 24.46 2.80
CA THR A 73 -19.90 24.25 2.55
C THR A 73 -19.05 24.45 3.80
N LEU A 74 -19.37 25.44 4.63
CA LEU A 74 -18.65 25.74 5.87
C LEU A 74 -18.76 24.58 6.87
N ILE A 75 -19.98 24.05 7.06
CA ILE A 75 -20.23 22.93 7.99
C ILE A 75 -19.54 21.66 7.50
N VAL A 76 -19.63 21.33 6.22
CA VAL A 76 -19.02 20.10 5.67
C VAL A 76 -17.50 20.19 5.71
N THR A 77 -16.93 21.32 5.32
CA THR A 77 -15.47 21.52 5.36
C THR A 77 -14.96 21.51 6.80
N GLY A 78 -15.65 22.20 7.72
CA GLY A 78 -15.31 22.21 9.14
C GLY A 78 -15.41 20.83 9.78
N GLY A 79 -16.47 20.07 9.49
CA GLY A 79 -16.64 18.69 9.94
C GLY A 79 -15.56 17.76 9.38
N GLY A 80 -15.23 17.88 8.10
CA GLY A 80 -14.13 17.15 7.46
C GLY A 80 -12.77 17.45 8.12
N LEU A 81 -12.53 18.73 8.47
CA LEU A 81 -11.31 19.16 9.17
C LEU A 81 -11.21 18.55 10.58
N LEU A 82 -12.33 18.50 11.31
CA LEU A 82 -12.38 17.85 12.62
C LEU A 82 -12.06 16.36 12.54
N VAL A 83 -12.65 15.67 11.55
CA VAL A 83 -12.38 14.25 11.31
C VAL A 83 -10.91 14.00 10.97
N THR A 84 -10.31 14.86 10.13
CA THR A 84 -8.87 14.75 9.80
C THR A 84 -7.99 14.97 11.02
N ILE A 85 -8.30 15.94 11.88
CA ILE A 85 -7.56 16.16 13.13
C ILE A 85 -7.67 14.92 14.03
N LEU A 86 -8.86 14.34 14.21
CA LEU A 86 -9.06 13.13 15.00
C LEU A 86 -8.23 11.96 14.46
N LEU A 87 -8.26 11.71 13.15
CA LEU A 87 -7.46 10.68 12.49
C LEU A 87 -5.96 10.90 12.71
N LEU A 88 -5.47 12.13 12.59
CA LEU A 88 -4.07 12.46 12.85
C LEU A 88 -3.66 12.23 14.31
N LEU A 89 -4.55 12.50 15.27
CA LEU A 89 -4.31 12.22 16.68
C LEU A 89 -4.24 10.71 16.95
N MET A 90 -5.16 9.93 16.37
CA MET A 90 -5.12 8.46 16.46
C MET A 90 -3.86 7.89 15.83
N ALA A 91 -3.46 8.40 14.66
CA ALA A 91 -2.22 7.99 13.98
C ALA A 91 -0.99 8.30 14.85
N LYS A 92 -0.91 9.50 15.45
CA LYS A 92 0.14 9.84 16.42
C LYS A 92 0.16 8.88 17.60
N GLY A 93 -1.01 8.49 18.13
CA GLY A 93 -1.13 7.49 19.19
C GLY A 93 -0.57 6.12 18.79
N CYS A 94 -0.93 5.61 17.60
CA CYS A 94 -0.42 4.36 17.06
C CYS A 94 1.11 4.39 16.87
N ILE A 95 1.63 5.46 16.26
CA ILE A 95 3.07 5.63 16.02
C ILE A 95 3.82 5.70 17.36
N THR A 96 3.28 6.40 18.36
CA THR A 96 3.89 6.53 19.68
C THR A 96 3.93 5.19 20.41
N ARG A 97 2.86 4.39 20.34
CA ARG A 97 2.82 3.03 20.89
C ARG A 97 3.84 2.11 20.21
N MET A 98 3.97 2.17 18.89
CA MET A 98 4.98 1.40 18.16
C MET A 98 6.39 1.81 18.56
N LYS A 99 6.70 3.11 18.62
CA LYS A 99 8.02 3.58 19.07
C LYS A 99 8.36 3.08 20.48
N LYS A 100 7.41 3.15 21.41
CA LYS A 100 7.59 2.67 22.79
C LYS A 100 7.81 1.14 22.88
N ALA A 101 7.31 0.37 21.92
CA ALA A 101 7.53 -1.08 21.86
C ALA A 101 8.87 -1.48 21.20
N ILE A 102 9.49 -0.57 20.44
CA ILE A 102 10.74 -0.82 19.70
C ILE A 102 11.95 -0.26 20.46
N THR A 103 11.78 0.79 21.28
CA THR A 103 12.85 1.30 22.15
C THR A 103 13.01 0.39 23.37
N PRO A 104 14.21 -0.17 23.63
CA PRO A 104 14.49 -1.04 24.78
C PRO A 104 14.44 -0.29 26.13
#